data_AF-A0A4P7L2D6-F1
#
_entry.id   AF-A0A4P7L2D6-F1
#
_cell.length_a   1.000
_cell.length_b   1.000
_cell.length_c   1.000
_cell.angle_alpha   90.00
_cell.angle_beta   90.00
_cell.angle_gamma   90.00
#
_symmetry.space_group_name_H-M   'P 1'
#
loop_
_entity.id
_entity.type
_entity.pdbx_description
1 polymer ?
#
loop_
_entity_poly.entity_id
_entity_poly.type
_entity_poly.pdbx_seq_one_letter_code
_entity_poly.pdbx_strand_id
1 'polypeptide(L)'
;MMKKTFSNITAVSLVALLSGCGTLPIINSLKEREKAAYEAVVKEPNDENIKRYMELADKMQKKNAEEAQREADKATRESDKGFIEYFKQYARNKDQ
;
A
#
# COMPACT_ATOMS: atom_id res chain seq x y z
N MET A 1 -56.07 -37.06 19.54
CA MET A 1 -55.27 -35.82 19.57
C MET A 1 -54.00 -36.02 18.76
N MET A 2 -53.91 -35.39 17.59
CA MET A 2 -52.72 -35.35 16.73
C MET A 2 -51.73 -34.33 17.28
N LYS A 3 -50.42 -34.59 17.16
CA LYS A 3 -49.42 -33.58 16.82
C LYS A 3 -48.18 -34.26 16.20
N LYS A 4 -48.13 -34.19 14.87
CA LYS A 4 -46.92 -34.35 14.06
C LYS A 4 -45.89 -33.32 14.51
N THR A 5 -44.64 -33.72 14.69
CA THR A 5 -43.52 -32.78 14.70
C THR A 5 -42.62 -33.10 13.52
N PHE A 6 -42.87 -32.33 12.47
CA PHE A 6 -42.00 -32.13 11.32
C PHE A 6 -40.65 -31.54 11.74
N SER A 7 -39.62 -31.92 10.97
CA SER A 7 -38.52 -31.10 10.48
C SER A 7 -38.07 -29.89 11.32
N ASN A 8 -36.84 -29.96 11.83
CA ASN A 8 -35.97 -28.79 11.98
C ASN A 8 -34.52 -29.23 11.66
N ILE A 9 -34.34 -29.74 10.44
CA ILE A 9 -33.03 -29.73 9.75
C ILE A 9 -32.88 -28.33 9.16
N THR A 10 -32.52 -27.32 9.95
CA THR A 10 -31.97 -26.03 9.49
C THR A 10 -31.82 -25.08 10.67
N ALA A 11 -30.66 -25.09 11.33
CA ALA A 11 -30.07 -23.94 12.04
C ALA A 11 -28.92 -24.40 12.95
N VAL A 12 -27.87 -25.00 12.38
CA VAL A 12 -26.56 -24.97 13.02
C VAL A 12 -25.58 -24.45 11.98
N SER A 13 -25.58 -23.12 11.87
CA SER A 13 -24.37 -22.28 11.76
C SER A 13 -23.28 -22.85 10.85
N LEU A 14 -23.18 -22.49 9.57
CA LEU A 14 -22.68 -21.19 9.07
C LEU A 14 -21.72 -20.42 10.00
N VAL A 15 -20.97 -21.10 10.88
CA VAL A 15 -19.86 -20.52 11.67
C VAL A 15 -18.51 -21.12 11.25
N ALA A 16 -18.51 -22.15 10.40
CA ALA A 16 -17.29 -22.72 9.80
C ALA A 16 -16.69 -21.88 8.64
N LEU A 17 -17.10 -20.61 8.48
CA LEU A 17 -16.54 -19.67 7.50
C LEU A 17 -15.71 -18.54 8.13
N LEU A 18 -15.60 -18.49 9.47
CA LEU A 18 -14.75 -17.51 10.17
C LEU A 18 -13.43 -18.10 10.71
N SER A 19 -13.23 -19.41 10.60
CA SER A 19 -11.97 -20.08 10.96
C SER A 19 -10.93 -20.08 9.83
N GLY A 20 -11.24 -19.47 8.69
CA GLY A 20 -10.33 -19.28 7.56
C GLY A 20 -9.67 -17.90 7.54
N CYS A 21 -8.99 -17.48 8.60
CA CYS A 21 -8.08 -16.33 8.52
C CYS A 21 -6.89 -16.46 9.48
N GLY A 22 -6.34 -17.66 9.59
CA GLY A 22 -5.00 -17.87 10.12
C GLY A 22 -4.14 -18.43 8.99
N THR A 23 -2.99 -17.80 8.76
CA THR A 23 -1.84 -18.27 7.95
C THR A 23 -1.78 -17.88 6.46
N LEU A 24 -2.03 -16.61 6.16
CA LEU A 24 -1.16 -15.92 5.19
C LEU A 24 -0.36 -14.90 6.01
N PRO A 25 0.98 -14.79 5.87
CA PRO A 25 1.67 -13.62 6.39
C PRO A 25 1.05 -12.46 5.63
N ILE A 26 0.12 -11.74 6.26
CA ILE A 26 -0.47 -10.55 5.67
C ILE A 26 0.74 -9.65 5.42
N ILE A 27 1.12 -9.52 4.15
CA ILE A 27 2.18 -8.62 3.72
C ILE A 27 1.55 -7.24 3.88
N ASN A 28 1.44 -6.78 5.13
CA ASN A 28 1.01 -5.42 5.44
C ASN A 28 1.96 -4.52 4.67
N SER A 29 1.42 -3.61 3.88
CA SER A 29 2.20 -2.61 3.18
C SER A 29 3.09 -1.85 4.16
N LEU A 30 4.20 -1.27 3.69
CA LEU A 30 5.12 -0.53 4.56
C LEU A 30 4.39 0.57 5.35
N LYS A 31 3.39 1.21 4.72
CA LYS A 31 2.50 2.20 5.33
C LYS A 31 1.62 1.63 6.44
N GLU A 32 1.05 0.44 6.25
CA GLU A 32 0.26 -0.22 7.30
C GLU A 32 1.14 -0.65 8.48
N ARG A 33 2.37 -1.11 8.21
CA ARG A 33 3.33 -1.45 9.27
C ARG A 33 3.75 -0.23 10.08
N GLU A 34 4.04 0.89 9.41
CA GLU A 34 4.35 2.16 10.06
C GLU A 34 3.18 2.61 10.95
N LYS A 35 1.95 2.59 10.42
CA LYS A 35 0.74 2.96 11.17
C LYS A 35 0.54 2.06 12.41
N ALA A 36 0.68 0.75 12.26
CA ALA A 36 0.56 -0.18 13.38
C ALA A 36 1.66 0.05 14.43
N ALA A 37 2.89 0.39 14.01
CA ALA A 37 3.97 0.71 14.93
C ALA A 37 3.72 2.03 15.67
N TYR A 38 3.15 3.04 15.00
CA TYR A 38 2.72 4.28 15.65
C TYR A 38 1.63 4.01 16.69
N GLU A 39 0.61 3.22 16.35
CA GLU A 39 -0.45 2.83 17.29
C GLU A 39 0.12 2.09 18.52
N ALA A 40 1.15 1.26 18.33
CA ALA A 40 1.86 0.60 19.42
C ALA A 40 2.58 1.60 20.36
N VAL A 41 3.26 2.61 19.80
CA VAL A 41 3.89 3.69 20.60
C VAL A 41 2.86 4.50 21.37
N VAL A 42 1.73 4.84 20.76
CA VAL A 42 0.65 5.60 21.40
C VAL A 42 0.03 4.81 22.55
N LYS A 43 -0.16 3.51 22.37
CA LYS A 43 -0.74 2.64 23.39
C LYS A 43 0.23 2.34 24.52
N GLU A 44 1.48 2.06 24.19
CA GLU A 44 2.52 1.69 25.15
C GLU A 44 3.87 2.30 24.72
N PRO A 45 4.21 3.49 25.24
CA PRO A 45 5.45 4.18 24.87
C PRO A 45 6.63 3.56 25.61
N ASN A 46 7.23 2.53 25.01
CA ASN A 46 8.47 1.92 25.45
C ASN A 46 9.54 1.98 24.35
N ASP A 47 10.80 1.78 24.74
CA ASP A 47 11.96 1.92 23.85
C ASP A 47 11.87 1.01 22.62
N GLU A 48 11.32 -0.19 22.77
CA GLU A 48 11.17 -1.15 21.66
C GLU A 48 10.15 -0.64 20.62
N ASN A 49 8.97 -0.22 21.08
CA ASN A 49 7.92 0.31 20.21
C ASN A 49 8.38 1.58 19.50
N ILE A 50 9.05 2.48 20.23
CA ILE A 50 9.60 3.72 19.68
C ILE A 50 10.64 3.40 18.60
N LYS A 51 11.61 2.53 18.91
CA LYS A 51 12.64 2.14 17.96
C LYS A 51 12.05 1.51 16.70
N ARG A 52 11.09 0.60 16.86
CA ARG A 52 10.40 -0.06 15.74
C ARG A 52 9.66 0.94 14.85
N TYR A 53 8.97 1.91 15.45
CA TYR A 53 8.31 2.98 14.70
C TYR A 53 9.33 3.83 13.94
N MET A 54 10.41 4.26 14.60
CA MET A 54 11.46 5.08 13.96
C MET A 54 12.11 4.36 12.76
N GLU A 55 12.42 3.07 12.89
CA GLU A 55 12.98 2.28 11.78
C GLU A 55 12.03 2.18 10.58
N LEU A 56 10.72 2.09 10.82
CA LEU A 56 9.72 2.03 9.76
C LEU A 56 9.49 3.40 9.12
N ALA A 57 9.49 4.47 9.92
CA ALA A 57 9.39 5.84 9.44
C ALA A 57 10.57 6.21 8.54
N ASP A 58 11.81 5.87 8.93
CA ASP A 58 13.01 6.10 8.10
C ASP A 58 12.92 5.36 6.75
N LYS A 59 12.47 4.10 6.76
CA LYS A 59 12.25 3.32 5.52
C LYS A 59 11.19 3.96 4.62
N MET A 60 10.09 4.47 5.19
CA MET A 60 9.06 5.17 4.43
C MET A 60 9.60 6.47 3.82
N GLN A 61 10.36 7.26 4.58
CA GLN A 61 10.96 8.50 4.08
C GLN A 61 11.92 8.25 2.93
N LYS A 62 12.81 7.26 3.06
CA LYS A 62 13.73 6.86 1.97
C LYS A 62 12.97 6.44 0.72
N LYS A 63 11.95 5.60 0.87
CA LYS A 63 11.12 5.16 -0.25
C LYS A 63 10.44 6.35 -0.96
N ASN A 64 9.86 7.27 -0.20
CA ASN A 64 9.21 8.46 -0.76
C ASN A 64 10.20 9.38 -1.48
N ALA A 65 11.41 9.54 -0.93
CA ALA A 65 12.47 10.33 -1.57
C ALA A 65 12.92 9.69 -2.90
N GLU A 66 13.09 8.37 -2.92
CA GLU A 66 13.41 7.64 -4.16
C GLU A 66 12.29 7.76 -5.20
N GLU A 67 11.04 7.64 -4.79
CA GLU A 67 9.89 7.80 -5.70
C GLU A 67 9.82 9.22 -6.26
N ALA A 68 9.98 10.24 -5.42
CA ALA A 68 10.03 11.64 -5.85
C ALA A 68 11.20 11.90 -6.82
N GLN A 69 12.38 11.33 -6.57
CA GLN A 69 13.53 11.45 -7.47
C GLN A 69 13.23 10.80 -8.83
N ARG A 70 12.63 9.61 -8.84
CA ARG A 70 12.27 8.93 -10.09
C ARG A 70 11.23 9.72 -10.89
N GLU A 71 10.28 10.35 -10.21
CA GLU A 71 9.29 11.22 -10.86
C GLU A 71 9.94 12.48 -11.44
N ALA A 72 10.87 13.12 -10.71
CA ALA A 72 11.64 14.26 -11.18
C ALA A 72 12.51 13.91 -12.40
N ASP A 73 13.19 12.76 -12.36
CA ASP A 73 14.02 12.26 -13.47
C ASP A 73 13.14 11.95 -14.70
N LYS A 74 11.96 11.36 -14.49
CA LYS A 74 11.00 11.09 -15.56
C LYS A 74 10.50 12.39 -16.19
N ALA A 75 10.14 13.39 -15.38
CA ALA A 75 9.68 14.69 -15.85
C ALA A 75 10.77 15.42 -16.65
N THR A 76 12.03 15.36 -16.18
CA THR A 76 13.19 15.92 -16.89
C THR A 76 13.38 15.24 -18.24
N ARG A 77 13.30 13.90 -18.28
CA ARG A 77 13.44 13.12 -19.52
C ARG A 77 12.31 13.39 -20.52
N GLU A 78 11.09 13.60 -20.04
CA GLU A 78 9.95 13.99 -20.89
C GLU A 78 10.12 15.40 -21.43
N SER A 79 10.63 16.33 -20.61
CA SER A 79 10.98 17.68 -21.03
C SER A 79 12.06 17.67 -22.11
N ASP A 80 13.15 16.92 -21.93
CA ASP A 80 14.24 16.79 -22.91
C ASP A 80 13.75 16.27 -24.26
N LYS A 81 12.82 15.30 -24.26
CA LYS A 81 12.19 14.81 -25.50
C LYS A 81 11.42 15.92 -26.21
N GLY A 82 10.64 16.71 -25.47
CA GLY A 82 9.91 17.86 -26.02
C GLY A 82 10.83 18.92 -26.60
N PHE A 83 11.94 19.23 -25.91
CA PHE A 83 12.96 20.16 -26.42
C PHE A 83 13.62 19.66 -27.71
N ILE A 84 14.01 18.38 -27.78
CA ILE A 84 14.61 17.80 -28.99
C ILE A 84 13.63 17.84 -30.16
N GLU A 85 12.34 17.57 -29.91
CA GLU A 85 11.32 17.58 -30.96
C GLU A 85 11.05 18.99 -31.49
N TYR A 86 11.05 20.00 -30.61
CA TYR A 86 10.99 21.41 -30.98
C TYR A 86 12.15 21.80 -31.91
N PHE A 87 13.40 21.46 -31.55
CA PHE A 87 14.56 21.77 -32.39
C PHE A 87 14.51 21.07 -33.76
N LYS A 88 14.05 19.81 -33.80
CA LYS A 88 13.86 19.09 -35.07
C LYS A 88 12.79 19.74 -35.96
N GLN A 89 11.69 20.23 -35.40
CA GLN A 89 10.69 20.98 -36.16
C GLN A 89 11.24 22.31 -36.66
N TYR A 90 11.93 23.06 -35.80
CA TYR A 90 12.54 24.34 -36.18
C TYR A 90 13.55 24.19 -37.33
N ALA A 91 14.42 23.17 -37.28
CA ALA A 91 15.36 22.88 -38.35
C ALA A 91 14.65 22.51 -39.67
N ARG A 92 13.63 21.63 -39.62
CA ARG A 92 12.85 21.24 -40.81
C ARG A 92 12.12 22.40 -41.48
N ASN A 93 11.66 23.39 -40.69
CA ASN A 93 10.95 24.56 -41.20
C ASN A 93 11.89 25.66 -41.73
N LYS A 94 13.19 25.60 -41.43
CA LYS A 94 14.20 26.55 -41.93
C LYS A 94 14.80 26.14 -43.27
N ASP A 95 14.69 24.86 -43.64
CA ASP A 95 15.21 24.30 -44.88
C ASP A 95 14.13 24.22 -46.00
N GLN A 96 12.99 24.90 -45.83
CA GLN A 96 11.95 25.13 -46.85
C GLN A 96 11.94 26.59 -47.29
#